data_AF-A0A928E392-F1
#
_entry.id   AF-A0A928E392-F1
#
_cell.length_a   1.000
_cell.length_b   1.000
_cell.length_c   1.000
_cell.angle_alpha   90.00
_cell.angle_beta   90.00
_cell.angle_gamma   90.00
#
_symmetry.space_group_name_H-M   'P 1'
#
loop_
_entity.id
_entity.type
_entity.pdbx_description
1 polymer ?
#
loop_
_entity_poly.entity_id
_entity_poly.type
_entity_poly.pdbx_seq_one_letter_code
_entity_poly.pdbx_strand_id
1 'polypeptide(L)'
;MSFVSIGLRTKKTEDNPHGYVNVGNIPNDEVCVLYLGGDGTKDDKAANGYAKIIENEILDTIETDVPVYSVAYNFAENKQSISRRLEFIKHRTEVLLSDDSLNKTIKQASEEDYNPQYIDELFEKAILPRISLHKGNGKLTADEACKRIRKLNIVAHCHGGYVAHKLEEKMQQSMLELGYNKEETRLIQSQLLIIGHAPACPLGISKSQFISFKSIYDEHIPKANNWFNVYVERRKFEERKRFNAEDTKNAEEINKYRWFDFEPCYFPNKQGNLFLIKQKYDWYKDEGPFMINPDEHNNLHYNDSNQTNHGRIMAHFAQTILRNGIKNSLEQKETFIPLPPIDKLILSDNPQMHDKETKAFSKMSENGKKFRTEVCNYALNRISISKQKAE
;
A
#
# COMPACT_ATOMS: atom_id res chain seq x y z
N MET A 1 26.91 -4.45 -1.88
CA MET A 1 25.77 -4.03 -1.05
C MET A 1 24.75 -3.33 -1.92
N SER A 2 23.48 -3.34 -1.53
CA SER A 2 22.41 -2.70 -2.31
C SER A 2 22.46 -1.17 -2.19
N PHE A 3 21.89 -0.45 -3.15
CA PHE A 3 21.81 1.01 -3.10
C PHE A 3 20.57 1.55 -3.80
N VAL A 4 20.32 2.84 -3.63
CA VAL A 4 19.15 3.52 -4.18
C VAL A 4 19.53 4.79 -4.96
N SER A 5 18.95 4.97 -6.15
CA SER A 5 18.94 6.27 -6.82
C SER A 5 17.60 6.96 -6.61
N ILE A 6 17.64 8.26 -6.34
CA ILE A 6 16.46 9.13 -6.24
C ILE A 6 16.54 10.10 -7.39
N GLY A 7 15.43 10.28 -8.09
CA GLY A 7 15.37 11.26 -9.18
C GLY A 7 14.09 12.05 -9.13
N LEU A 8 14.26 13.32 -9.50
CA LEU A 8 13.20 14.28 -9.69
C LEU A 8 12.63 14.08 -11.10
N ARG A 9 11.31 13.92 -11.17
CA ARG A 9 10.58 13.93 -12.43
C ARG A 9 10.71 15.30 -13.10
N THR A 10 11.00 15.27 -14.39
CA THR A 10 11.15 16.46 -15.23
C THR A 10 10.61 16.18 -16.63
N LYS A 11 10.40 17.23 -17.42
CA LYS A 11 10.04 17.09 -18.84
C LYS A 11 11.19 16.41 -19.60
N LYS A 12 10.85 15.60 -20.59
CA LYS A 12 11.83 14.97 -21.47
C LYS A 12 12.48 16.01 -22.37
N THR A 13 13.79 15.94 -22.50
CA THR A 13 14.61 16.73 -23.43
C THR A 13 15.58 15.80 -24.17
N GLU A 14 16.33 16.31 -25.13
CA GLU A 14 17.39 15.52 -25.79
C GLU A 14 18.45 15.05 -24.78
N ASP A 15 18.83 15.91 -23.83
CA ASP A 15 19.79 15.60 -22.76
C ASP A 15 19.21 14.80 -21.59
N ASN A 16 17.87 14.71 -21.49
CA ASN A 16 17.15 13.95 -20.47
C ASN A 16 16.00 13.16 -21.12
N PRO A 17 16.32 12.11 -21.90
CA PRO A 17 15.33 11.37 -22.69
C PRO A 17 14.34 10.59 -21.81
N HIS A 18 14.73 10.30 -20.57
CA HIS A 18 13.90 9.61 -19.61
C HIS A 18 13.03 10.55 -18.78
N GLY A 19 13.31 11.86 -18.71
CA GLY A 19 12.56 12.81 -17.90
C GLY A 19 12.80 12.60 -16.40
N TYR A 20 14.02 12.23 -16.02
CA TYR A 20 14.43 11.83 -14.69
C TYR A 20 15.80 12.43 -14.38
N VAL A 21 15.88 13.32 -13.38
CA VAL A 21 17.13 13.95 -12.96
C VAL A 21 17.54 13.37 -11.63
N ASN A 22 18.68 12.68 -11.58
CA ASN A 22 19.23 12.14 -10.34
C ASN A 22 19.52 13.26 -9.34
N VAL A 23 19.03 13.10 -8.11
CA VAL A 23 19.23 14.05 -7.01
C VAL A 23 19.87 13.35 -5.81
N GLY A 24 20.72 14.08 -5.09
CA GLY A 24 21.39 13.53 -3.91
C GLY A 24 20.47 13.37 -2.70
N ASN A 25 19.48 14.25 -2.55
CA ASN A 25 18.54 14.29 -1.42
C ASN A 25 17.19 14.85 -1.86
N ILE A 26 16.15 14.58 -1.08
CA ILE A 26 14.86 15.26 -1.18
C ILE A 26 14.90 16.45 -0.21
N PRO A 27 14.66 17.70 -0.66
CA PRO A 27 14.57 18.86 0.23
C PRO A 27 13.64 18.58 1.42
N ASN A 28 14.06 18.98 2.61
CA ASN A 28 13.43 18.56 3.87
C ASN A 28 12.21 19.39 4.28
N ASP A 29 11.99 20.53 3.62
CA ASP A 29 10.90 21.46 3.94
C ASP A 29 9.98 21.79 2.75
N GLU A 30 10.17 21.12 1.62
CA GLU A 30 9.24 21.20 0.49
C GLU A 30 8.12 20.18 0.64
N VAL A 31 6.96 20.53 0.08
CA VAL A 31 5.86 19.59 -0.17
C VAL A 31 6.21 18.78 -1.40
N CYS A 32 6.24 17.46 -1.29
CA CYS A 32 6.55 16.58 -2.42
C CYS A 32 5.81 15.25 -2.35
N VAL A 33 5.83 14.53 -3.47
CA VAL A 33 5.45 13.13 -3.53
C VAL A 33 6.69 12.27 -3.79
N LEU A 34 6.89 11.24 -2.97
CA LEU A 34 7.90 10.20 -3.19
C LEU A 34 7.22 8.91 -3.64
N TYR A 35 7.52 8.47 -4.86
CA TYR A 35 7.04 7.20 -5.40
C TYR A 35 8.05 6.08 -5.19
N LEU A 36 7.62 5.03 -4.51
CA LEU A 36 8.35 3.78 -4.26
C LEU A 36 7.75 2.69 -5.15
N GLY A 37 8.40 2.39 -6.27
CA GLY A 37 7.92 1.42 -7.25
C GLY A 37 8.08 -0.04 -6.81
N GLY A 38 7.65 -0.96 -7.67
CA GLY A 38 7.84 -2.41 -7.46
C GLY A 38 9.29 -2.86 -7.65
N ASP A 39 9.53 -4.16 -7.50
CA ASP A 39 10.85 -4.80 -7.70
C ASP A 39 11.39 -4.70 -9.13
N GLY A 40 10.53 -4.45 -10.11
CA GLY A 40 10.90 -4.11 -11.49
C GLY A 40 11.52 -2.72 -11.67
N THR A 41 11.50 -1.86 -10.66
CA THR A 41 11.94 -0.46 -10.76
C THR A 41 13.46 -0.34 -10.61
N LYS A 42 14.20 -0.87 -11.58
CA LYS A 42 15.68 -1.01 -11.52
C LYS A 42 16.44 0.06 -12.30
N ASP A 43 15.74 0.93 -13.01
CA ASP A 43 16.31 2.00 -13.83
C ASP A 43 15.44 3.27 -13.80
N ASP A 44 16.03 4.36 -14.28
CA ASP A 44 15.45 5.71 -14.35
C ASP A 44 14.16 5.75 -15.17
N LYS A 45 14.08 4.94 -16.24
CA LYS A 45 12.89 4.87 -17.12
C LYS A 45 11.71 4.26 -16.38
N ALA A 46 11.93 3.16 -15.67
CA ALA A 46 10.92 2.52 -14.85
C ALA A 46 10.47 3.44 -13.70
N ALA A 47 11.42 4.04 -12.98
CA ALA A 47 11.12 4.99 -11.90
C ALA A 47 10.26 6.17 -12.38
N ASN A 48 10.64 6.80 -13.50
CA ASN A 48 9.88 7.91 -14.04
C ASN A 48 8.51 7.49 -14.60
N GLY A 49 8.36 6.25 -15.06
CA GLY A 49 7.07 5.71 -15.48
C GLY A 49 6.02 5.81 -14.38
N TYR A 50 6.39 5.45 -13.15
CA TYR A 50 5.52 5.59 -11.98
C TYR A 50 5.29 7.05 -11.60
N ALA A 51 6.34 7.87 -11.57
CA ALA A 51 6.22 9.30 -11.25
C ALA A 51 5.26 10.04 -12.22
N LYS A 52 5.27 9.65 -13.49
CA LYS A 52 4.36 10.19 -14.51
C LYS A 52 2.89 9.95 -14.20
N ILE A 53 2.55 8.80 -13.62
CA ILE A 53 1.15 8.49 -13.25
C ILE A 53 0.66 9.51 -12.21
N ILE A 54 1.50 9.84 -11.22
CA ILE A 54 1.13 10.83 -10.19
C ILE A 54 0.99 12.23 -10.78
N GLU A 55 1.95 12.68 -11.59
CA GLU A 55 1.87 13.99 -12.22
C GLU A 55 0.58 14.13 -13.04
N ASN A 56 0.35 13.20 -13.97
CA ASN A 56 -0.75 13.29 -14.93
C ASN A 56 -2.14 12.99 -14.34
N GLU A 57 -2.24 12.10 -13.36
CA GLU A 57 -3.56 11.61 -12.89
C GLU A 57 -3.96 12.21 -11.53
N ILE A 58 -3.05 12.89 -10.83
CA ILE A 58 -3.31 13.50 -9.52
C ILE A 58 -2.99 14.99 -9.55
N LEU A 59 -1.74 15.33 -9.87
CA LEU A 59 -1.24 16.70 -9.72
C LEU A 59 -1.79 17.67 -10.77
N ASP A 60 -2.22 17.19 -11.95
CA ASP A 60 -2.92 18.01 -12.95
C ASP A 60 -4.19 18.70 -12.40
N THR A 61 -4.71 18.25 -11.24
CA THR A 61 -5.87 18.86 -10.56
C THR A 61 -5.49 19.78 -9.39
N ILE A 62 -4.20 20.01 -9.15
CA ILE A 62 -3.66 20.84 -8.07
C ILE A 62 -2.98 22.06 -8.73
N GLU A 63 -3.35 23.27 -8.32
CA GLU A 63 -2.84 24.51 -8.93
C GLU A 63 -1.35 24.76 -8.66
N THR A 64 -0.84 24.26 -7.55
CA THR A 64 0.56 24.41 -7.16
C THR A 64 1.42 23.30 -7.74
N ASP A 65 2.58 23.67 -8.30
CA ASP A 65 3.59 22.70 -8.74
C ASP A 65 4.18 21.95 -7.54
N VAL A 66 3.97 20.63 -7.50
CA VAL A 66 4.44 19.74 -6.43
C VAL A 66 5.44 18.75 -7.04
N PRO A 67 6.72 18.77 -6.64
CA PRO A 67 7.72 17.87 -7.20
C PRO A 67 7.40 16.41 -6.88
N VAL A 68 7.60 15.55 -7.89
CA VAL A 68 7.50 14.09 -7.77
C VAL A 68 8.88 13.48 -7.86
N TYR A 69 9.30 12.85 -6.76
CA TYR A 69 10.50 12.03 -6.70
C TYR A 69 10.14 10.57 -6.90
N SER A 70 11.01 9.82 -7.56
CA SER A 70 10.86 8.38 -7.68
C SER A 70 12.19 7.67 -7.55
N VAL A 71 12.12 6.42 -7.14
CA VAL A 71 13.27 5.61 -6.76
C VAL A 71 13.56 4.53 -7.79
N ALA A 72 14.84 4.39 -8.17
CA ALA A 72 15.38 3.21 -8.84
C ALA A 72 16.20 2.38 -7.85
N TYR A 73 15.90 1.09 -7.76
CA TYR A 73 16.55 0.16 -6.85
C TYR A 73 17.70 -0.59 -7.53
N ASN A 74 18.85 -0.64 -6.86
CA ASN A 74 19.85 -1.66 -7.13
C ASN A 74 19.92 -2.62 -5.94
N PHE A 75 19.40 -3.82 -6.15
CA PHE A 75 19.35 -4.81 -5.09
C PHE A 75 20.66 -5.56 -4.86
N ALA A 76 21.64 -5.48 -5.77
CA ALA A 76 22.84 -6.31 -5.73
C ALA A 76 22.51 -7.80 -5.46
N GLU A 77 23.01 -8.38 -4.35
CA GLU A 77 22.76 -9.76 -3.94
C GLU A 77 21.51 -9.93 -3.05
N ASN A 78 20.86 -8.83 -2.64
CA ASN A 78 19.65 -8.86 -1.83
C ASN A 78 18.55 -9.67 -2.54
N LYS A 79 17.83 -10.49 -1.78
CA LYS A 79 16.69 -11.29 -2.26
C LYS A 79 15.41 -10.67 -1.74
N GLN A 80 14.80 -9.78 -2.51
CA GLN A 80 13.61 -9.01 -2.14
C GLN A 80 12.47 -9.90 -1.62
N SER A 81 12.30 -11.11 -2.18
CA SER A 81 11.31 -12.08 -1.72
C SER A 81 11.60 -12.60 -0.31
N ILE A 82 12.86 -12.84 0.03
CA ILE A 82 13.29 -13.25 1.38
C ILE A 82 13.13 -12.08 2.34
N SER A 83 13.61 -10.88 2.00
CA SER A 83 13.44 -9.68 2.83
C SER A 83 11.99 -9.41 3.18
N ARG A 84 11.08 -9.46 2.18
CA ARG A 84 9.65 -9.32 2.42
C ARG A 84 9.14 -10.40 3.36
N ARG A 85 9.48 -11.66 3.11
CA ARG A 85 9.02 -12.79 3.91
C ARG A 85 9.50 -12.71 5.37
N LEU A 86 10.75 -12.30 5.59
CA LEU A 86 11.29 -12.08 6.95
C LEU A 86 10.46 -11.06 7.72
N GLU A 87 9.99 -9.98 7.08
CA GLU A 87 9.08 -9.02 7.73
C GLU A 87 7.73 -9.63 8.07
N PHE A 88 7.13 -10.43 7.17
CA PHE A 88 5.89 -11.15 7.50
C PHE A 88 6.07 -12.11 8.68
N ILE A 89 7.22 -12.78 8.78
CA ILE A 89 7.59 -13.67 9.89
C ILE A 89 7.78 -12.88 11.20
N LYS A 90 8.59 -11.81 11.17
CA LYS A 90 8.88 -10.92 12.31
C LYS A 90 7.59 -10.42 12.96
N HIS A 91 6.62 -10.02 12.14
CA HIS A 91 5.32 -9.51 12.60
C HIS A 91 4.25 -10.60 12.79
N ARG A 92 4.64 -11.87 12.73
CA ARG A 92 3.78 -13.05 12.97
C ARG A 92 2.52 -13.06 12.11
N THR A 93 2.66 -12.63 10.86
CA THR A 93 1.54 -12.60 9.92
C THR A 93 1.40 -13.90 9.11
N GLU A 94 2.44 -14.76 9.12
CA GLU A 94 2.45 -16.10 8.51
C GLU A 94 2.05 -17.24 9.47
N VAL A 95 0.88 -17.13 10.08
CA VAL A 95 0.46 -18.00 11.20
C VAL A 95 0.16 -19.47 10.86
N LEU A 96 0.03 -19.82 9.58
CA LEU A 96 -0.25 -21.20 9.12
C LEU A 96 0.98 -21.89 8.53
N LEU A 97 2.16 -21.26 8.58
CA LEU A 97 3.39 -21.91 8.15
C LEU A 97 3.87 -22.93 9.18
N SER A 98 4.48 -24.01 8.67
CA SER A 98 5.23 -24.94 9.51
C SER A 98 6.57 -24.35 9.94
N ASP A 99 7.07 -24.82 11.09
CA ASP A 99 8.39 -24.43 11.62
C ASP A 99 9.51 -24.71 10.61
N ASP A 100 9.44 -25.81 9.87
CA ASP A 100 10.41 -26.12 8.81
C ASP A 100 10.45 -25.05 7.72
N SER A 101 9.30 -24.50 7.33
CA SER A 101 9.20 -23.46 6.29
C SER A 101 9.74 -22.12 6.79
N LEU A 102 9.49 -21.80 8.07
CA LEU A 102 10.05 -20.63 8.74
C LEU A 102 11.58 -20.76 8.85
N ASN A 103 12.07 -21.87 9.38
CA ASN A 103 13.48 -22.18 9.55
C ASN A 103 14.24 -22.17 8.22
N LYS A 104 13.63 -22.67 7.15
CA LYS A 104 14.21 -22.60 5.80
C LYS A 104 14.44 -21.16 5.35
N THR A 105 13.48 -20.27 5.59
CA THR A 105 13.59 -18.85 5.21
C THR A 105 14.73 -18.18 6.00
N ILE A 106 14.76 -18.39 7.32
CA ILE A 106 15.78 -17.82 8.21
C ILE A 106 17.19 -18.29 7.80
N LYS A 107 17.36 -19.57 7.45
CA LYS A 107 18.64 -20.14 7.01
C LYS A 107 19.12 -19.60 5.65
N GLN A 108 18.19 -19.16 4.79
CA GLN A 108 18.51 -18.63 3.45
C GLN A 108 18.82 -17.13 3.45
N ALA A 109 18.48 -16.44 4.54
CA ALA A 109 18.64 -15.00 4.69
C ALA A 109 20.10 -14.63 4.98
N SER A 110 20.58 -13.61 4.28
CA SER A 110 21.80 -12.88 4.57
C SER A 110 21.53 -11.66 5.45
N GLU A 111 22.58 -11.01 5.98
CA GLU A 111 22.45 -9.75 6.72
C GLU A 111 21.77 -8.64 5.88
N GLU A 112 22.14 -8.55 4.60
CA GLU A 112 21.53 -7.65 3.63
C GLU A 112 20.03 -7.94 3.42
N ASP A 113 19.56 -9.18 3.64
CA ASP A 113 18.13 -9.50 3.55
C ASP A 113 17.33 -8.99 4.75
N TYR A 114 17.96 -8.89 5.93
CA TYR A 114 17.34 -8.34 7.15
C TYR A 114 17.33 -6.81 7.13
N ASN A 115 18.46 -6.21 6.75
CA ASN A 115 18.67 -4.76 6.74
C ASN A 115 19.29 -4.33 5.41
N PRO A 116 18.49 -4.18 4.35
CA PRO A 116 19.03 -3.81 3.05
C PRO A 116 19.57 -2.37 3.07
N GLN A 117 20.82 -2.17 2.62
CA GLN A 117 21.47 -0.85 2.63
C GLN A 117 20.68 0.21 1.85
N TYR A 118 20.00 -0.16 0.77
CA TYR A 118 19.19 0.80 0.00
C TYR A 118 18.05 1.44 0.83
N ILE A 119 17.59 0.78 1.92
CA ILE A 119 16.61 1.35 2.85
C ILE A 119 17.26 2.44 3.71
N ASP A 120 18.46 2.18 4.22
CA ASP A 120 19.24 3.10 5.05
C ASP A 120 19.55 4.37 4.28
N GLU A 121 20.07 4.23 3.05
CA GLU A 121 20.35 5.37 2.18
C GLU A 121 19.09 6.19 1.86
N LEU A 122 17.96 5.53 1.60
CA LEU A 122 16.71 6.24 1.31
C LEU A 122 16.17 6.96 2.56
N PHE A 123 16.28 6.34 3.73
CA PHE A 123 15.88 6.94 5.00
C PHE A 123 16.67 8.23 5.29
N GLU A 124 17.99 8.16 5.14
CA GLU A 124 18.90 9.31 5.33
C GLU A 124 18.60 10.46 4.37
N LYS A 125 18.22 10.15 3.12
CA LYS A 125 17.97 11.14 2.07
C LYS A 125 16.56 11.75 2.08
N ALA A 126 15.56 11.03 2.64
CA ALA A 126 14.15 11.42 2.54
C ALA A 126 13.46 11.75 3.87
N ILE A 127 13.78 11.03 4.96
CA ILE A 127 13.02 11.11 6.23
C ILE A 127 13.87 11.69 7.36
N LEU A 128 15.11 11.23 7.56
CA LEU A 128 15.97 11.69 8.65
C LEU A 128 16.09 13.23 8.71
N PRO A 129 16.25 13.96 7.58
CA PRO A 129 16.35 15.43 7.59
C PRO A 129 15.05 16.15 8.01
N ARG A 130 13.93 15.42 8.06
CA ARG A 130 12.59 15.92 8.44
C ARG A 130 12.29 15.72 9.93
N ILE A 131 13.08 14.92 10.63
CA ILE A 131 12.97 14.69 12.10
C ILE A 131 14.22 15.11 12.87
N SER A 132 15.28 15.56 12.20
CA SER A 132 16.55 15.87 12.84
C SER A 132 17.23 17.14 12.33
N LEU A 133 18.12 17.66 13.16
CA LEU A 133 19.12 18.68 12.84
C LEU A 133 20.46 18.01 12.54
N HIS A 134 21.33 18.73 11.82
CA HIS A 134 22.74 18.36 11.64
C HIS A 134 22.97 16.90 11.21
N LYS A 135 22.11 16.39 10.30
CA LYS A 135 22.15 15.00 9.80
C LYS A 135 22.04 13.94 10.90
N GLY A 136 21.09 14.11 11.83
CA GLY A 136 20.83 13.12 12.89
C GLY A 136 21.52 13.40 14.22
N ASN A 137 22.24 14.52 14.38
CA ASN A 137 22.95 14.85 15.62
C ASN A 137 22.11 15.70 16.61
N GLY A 138 20.84 15.90 16.33
CA GLY A 138 19.92 16.61 17.23
C GLY A 138 18.48 16.50 16.76
N LYS A 139 17.53 16.58 17.68
CA LYS A 139 16.10 16.51 17.33
C LYS A 139 15.56 17.88 16.94
N LEU A 140 14.59 17.89 16.03
CA LEU A 140 13.71 19.05 15.82
C LEU A 140 12.69 19.14 16.97
N THR A 141 12.01 20.28 17.11
CA THR A 141 10.80 20.33 17.94
C THR A 141 9.74 19.39 17.34
N ALA A 142 8.82 18.88 18.18
CA ALA A 142 7.77 18.00 17.69
C ALA A 142 6.88 18.68 16.63
N ASP A 143 6.56 19.97 16.83
CA ASP A 143 5.77 20.77 15.88
C ASP A 143 6.47 20.89 14.50
N GLU A 144 7.76 21.20 14.50
CA GLU A 144 8.54 21.33 13.27
C GLU A 144 8.70 19.98 12.55
N ALA A 145 8.97 18.91 13.30
CA ALA A 145 9.04 17.56 12.73
C ALA A 145 7.68 17.12 12.15
N CYS A 146 6.56 17.48 12.82
CA CYS A 146 5.21 17.21 12.31
C CYS A 146 4.96 17.92 10.97
N LYS A 147 5.29 19.21 10.88
CA LYS A 147 5.15 19.99 9.63
C LYS A 147 5.99 19.37 8.52
N ARG A 148 7.29 19.11 8.76
CA ARG A 148 8.19 18.56 7.75
C ARG A 148 7.80 17.16 7.29
N ILE A 149 7.36 16.29 8.20
CA ILE A 149 6.88 14.95 7.83
C ILE A 149 5.58 15.04 7.04
N ARG A 150 4.65 15.92 7.43
CA ARG A 150 3.40 16.13 6.69
C ARG A 150 3.63 16.62 5.27
N LYS A 151 4.71 17.37 5.02
CA LYS A 151 5.10 17.79 3.67
C LYS A 151 5.56 16.63 2.76
N LEU A 152 5.87 15.45 3.31
CA LEU A 152 6.22 14.25 2.53
C LEU A 152 5.00 13.34 2.33
N ASN A 153 4.60 13.12 1.08
CA ASN A 153 3.56 12.17 0.70
C ASN A 153 4.22 10.97 0.02
N ILE A 154 3.95 9.74 0.49
CA ILE A 154 4.53 8.53 -0.12
C ILE A 154 3.47 7.77 -0.90
N VAL A 155 3.79 7.42 -2.14
CA VAL A 155 3.03 6.42 -2.91
C VAL A 155 3.92 5.19 -3.07
N ALA A 156 3.37 4.01 -2.86
CA ALA A 156 4.11 2.77 -2.85
C ALA A 156 3.39 1.71 -3.68
N HIS A 157 4.15 0.92 -4.43
CA HIS A 157 3.63 -0.23 -5.16
C HIS A 157 4.45 -1.50 -4.93
N CYS A 158 3.79 -2.65 -4.70
CA CYS A 158 4.45 -3.95 -4.54
C CYS A 158 5.59 -3.89 -3.50
N HIS A 159 6.84 -4.04 -3.94
CA HIS A 159 8.04 -3.96 -3.12
C HIS A 159 8.21 -2.59 -2.46
N GLY A 160 7.77 -1.52 -3.11
CA GLY A 160 7.71 -0.19 -2.51
C GLY A 160 6.88 -0.12 -1.23
N GLY A 161 5.89 -1.00 -1.06
CA GLY A 161 5.14 -1.14 0.20
C GLY A 161 6.01 -1.67 1.33
N TYR A 162 6.87 -2.66 1.05
CA TYR A 162 7.91 -3.13 1.98
C TYR A 162 8.89 -2.00 2.32
N VAL A 163 9.35 -1.26 1.31
CA VAL A 163 10.26 -0.12 1.51
C VAL A 163 9.63 0.92 2.42
N ALA A 164 8.38 1.34 2.16
CA ALA A 164 7.66 2.30 2.99
C ALA A 164 7.52 1.84 4.45
N HIS A 165 7.20 0.55 4.66
CA HIS A 165 7.13 -0.04 6.00
C HIS A 165 8.49 -0.02 6.72
N LYS A 166 9.59 -0.35 6.02
CA LYS A 166 10.94 -0.31 6.61
C LYS A 166 11.41 1.11 6.93
N LEU A 167 11.07 2.07 6.07
CA LEU A 167 11.31 3.49 6.33
C LEU A 167 10.58 3.96 7.58
N GLU A 168 9.35 3.50 7.79
CA GLU A 168 8.57 3.76 8.99
C GLU A 168 9.23 3.17 10.25
N GLU A 169 9.71 1.93 10.19
CA GLU A 169 10.45 1.31 11.31
C GLU A 169 11.73 2.09 11.66
N LYS A 170 12.49 2.51 10.64
CA LYS A 170 13.67 3.36 10.85
C LYS A 170 13.33 4.71 11.45
N MET A 171 12.24 5.33 10.99
CA MET A 171 11.76 6.60 11.56
C MET A 171 11.48 6.45 13.06
N GLN A 172 10.86 5.36 13.50
CA GLN A 172 10.64 5.08 14.92
C GLN A 172 11.95 4.92 15.69
N GLN A 173 12.87 4.12 15.15
CA GLN A 173 14.16 3.87 15.78
C GLN A 173 14.96 5.17 15.92
N SER A 174 15.09 5.95 14.84
CA SER A 174 15.84 7.21 14.88
C SER A 174 15.18 8.25 15.78
N MET A 175 13.84 8.33 15.84
CA MET A 175 13.18 9.23 16.79
C MET A 175 13.50 8.86 18.25
N LEU A 176 13.57 7.56 18.57
CA LEU A 176 13.99 7.10 19.89
C LEU A 176 15.45 7.50 20.18
N GLU A 177 16.36 7.27 19.23
CA GLU A 177 17.79 7.62 19.36
C GLU A 177 18.02 9.13 19.49
N LEU A 178 17.22 9.94 18.80
CA LEU A 178 17.22 11.41 18.87
C LEU A 178 16.62 11.96 20.18
N GLY A 179 16.01 11.11 21.02
CA GLY A 179 15.42 11.52 22.29
C GLY A 179 14.01 12.11 22.18
N TYR A 180 13.23 11.73 21.17
CA TYR A 180 11.79 11.98 21.17
C TYR A 180 11.09 11.06 22.18
N ASN A 181 10.13 11.61 22.91
CA ASN A 181 9.29 10.79 23.78
C ASN A 181 8.20 10.06 22.97
N LYS A 182 7.44 9.17 23.64
CA LYS A 182 6.42 8.34 22.99
C LYS A 182 5.27 9.15 22.36
N GLU A 183 4.84 10.24 23.01
CA GLU A 183 3.77 11.08 22.47
C GLU A 183 4.24 11.91 21.28
N GLU A 184 5.45 12.46 21.35
CA GLU A 184 6.07 13.15 20.20
C GLU A 184 6.21 12.19 19.02
N THR A 185 6.76 11.00 19.26
CA THR A 185 6.92 9.94 18.26
C THR A 185 5.59 9.59 17.59
N ARG A 186 4.54 9.36 18.39
CA ARG A 186 3.21 9.04 17.89
C ARG A 186 2.62 10.18 17.06
N LEU A 187 2.77 11.42 17.53
CA LEU A 187 2.26 12.60 16.85
C LEU A 187 2.94 12.79 15.49
N ILE A 188 4.27 12.81 15.45
CA ILE A 188 5.06 13.00 14.23
C ILE A 188 4.77 11.86 13.24
N GLN A 189 4.78 10.62 13.70
CA GLN A 189 4.56 9.46 12.84
C GLN A 189 3.16 9.43 12.22
N SER A 190 2.13 9.85 12.96
CA SER A 190 0.76 9.95 12.45
C SER A 190 0.60 10.99 11.33
N GLN A 191 1.59 11.88 11.15
CA GLN A 191 1.62 12.84 10.06
C GLN A 191 2.19 12.28 8.76
N LEU A 192 2.67 11.04 8.70
CA LEU A 192 3.15 10.45 7.45
C LEU A 192 1.98 9.77 6.71
N LEU A 193 1.69 10.21 5.49
CA LEU A 193 0.69 9.58 4.62
C LEU A 193 1.39 8.65 3.62
N ILE A 194 0.95 7.39 3.58
CA ILE A 194 1.45 6.39 2.64
C ILE A 194 0.25 5.78 1.91
N ILE A 195 0.26 5.86 0.58
CA ILE A 195 -0.72 5.22 -0.30
C ILE A 195 -0.09 3.98 -0.92
N GLY A 196 -0.43 2.80 -0.43
CA GLY A 196 0.09 1.53 -0.92
C GLY A 196 -0.84 0.86 -1.92
N HIS A 197 -0.42 0.73 -3.17
CA HIS A 197 -1.08 -0.06 -4.20
C HIS A 197 -0.47 -1.46 -4.30
N ALA A 198 -1.27 -2.49 -4.06
CA ALA A 198 -0.77 -3.87 -3.99
C ALA A 198 0.48 -4.01 -3.09
N PRO A 199 0.50 -3.44 -1.86
CA PRO A 199 1.73 -3.40 -1.06
C PRO A 199 2.13 -4.80 -0.60
N ALA A 200 3.39 -5.17 -0.83
CA ALA A 200 3.95 -6.45 -0.45
C ALA A 200 4.61 -6.39 0.94
N CYS A 201 3.85 -5.94 1.95
CA CYS A 201 4.29 -5.80 3.34
C CYS A 201 3.23 -6.31 4.33
N PRO A 202 3.59 -6.53 5.61
CA PRO A 202 2.61 -6.88 6.62
C PRO A 202 1.65 -5.70 6.85
N LEU A 203 0.35 -5.99 6.85
CA LEU A 203 -0.69 -4.98 7.02
C LEU A 203 -1.17 -4.89 8.48
N GLY A 204 -1.59 -3.70 8.91
CA GLY A 204 -2.19 -3.49 10.22
C GLY A 204 -1.22 -3.26 11.38
N ILE A 205 0.07 -3.19 11.07
CA ILE A 205 1.14 -2.91 12.04
C ILE A 205 1.65 -1.46 12.00
N SER A 206 1.41 -0.78 10.87
CA SER A 206 1.78 0.63 10.68
C SER A 206 1.11 1.54 11.73
N LYS A 207 1.87 2.54 12.16
CA LYS A 207 1.51 3.64 13.05
C LYS A 207 1.34 4.95 12.27
N SER A 208 1.86 5.03 11.05
CA SER A 208 1.55 6.07 10.09
C SER A 208 0.16 5.89 9.49
N GLN A 209 -0.35 6.89 8.76
CA GLN A 209 -1.57 6.73 8.00
C GLN A 209 -1.26 6.00 6.68
N PHE A 210 -0.91 4.71 6.81
CA PHE A 210 -0.67 3.81 5.68
C PHE A 210 -2.00 3.23 5.22
N ILE A 211 -2.43 3.62 4.02
CA ILE A 211 -3.70 3.23 3.41
C ILE A 211 -3.39 2.30 2.26
N SER A 212 -3.96 1.10 2.31
CA SER A 212 -3.63 0.02 1.38
C SER A 212 -4.79 -0.23 0.41
N PHE A 213 -4.49 -0.33 -0.87
CA PHE A 213 -5.43 -0.68 -1.92
C PHE A 213 -4.98 -2.00 -2.54
N LYS A 214 -5.85 -3.01 -2.48
CA LYS A 214 -5.53 -4.36 -2.95
C LYS A 214 -6.67 -4.93 -3.78
N SER A 215 -6.31 -5.58 -4.88
CA SER A 215 -7.22 -6.48 -5.57
C SER A 215 -7.33 -7.81 -4.85
N ILE A 216 -8.54 -8.40 -4.82
CA ILE A 216 -8.67 -9.80 -4.40
C ILE A 216 -7.89 -10.74 -5.32
N TYR A 217 -7.77 -10.46 -6.61
CA TYR A 217 -7.10 -11.30 -7.62
C TYR A 217 -5.62 -10.95 -7.83
N ASP A 218 -5.02 -10.12 -6.97
CA ASP A 218 -3.57 -9.95 -6.97
C ASP A 218 -2.90 -11.23 -6.42
N GLU A 219 -2.19 -11.95 -7.29
CA GLU A 219 -1.50 -13.20 -6.98
C GLU A 219 0.00 -13.00 -6.66
N HIS A 220 0.57 -11.81 -6.90
CA HIS A 220 2.00 -11.51 -6.75
C HIS A 220 2.40 -11.10 -5.34
N ILE A 221 1.44 -10.78 -4.47
CA ILE A 221 1.72 -10.56 -3.06
C ILE A 221 1.96 -11.91 -2.39
N PRO A 222 3.06 -12.08 -1.61
CA PRO A 222 3.31 -13.31 -0.88
C PRO A 222 2.06 -13.75 -0.14
N LYS A 223 1.58 -14.96 -0.41
CA LYS A 223 0.55 -15.59 0.40
C LYS A 223 1.14 -15.72 1.79
N ALA A 224 0.83 -14.76 2.65
CA ALA A 224 1.27 -14.73 4.05
C ALA A 224 0.62 -15.84 4.89
N ASN A 225 0.23 -16.96 4.27
CA ASN A 225 -0.28 -18.19 4.88
C ASN A 225 -1.00 -17.95 6.21
N ASN A 226 -2.13 -17.24 6.11
CA ASN A 226 -2.97 -16.90 7.25
C ASN A 226 -4.44 -17.11 6.89
N TRP A 227 -5.30 -17.13 7.90
CA TRP A 227 -6.72 -17.40 7.71
C TRP A 227 -7.41 -16.40 6.78
N PHE A 228 -6.96 -15.15 6.73
CA PHE A 228 -7.50 -14.16 5.80
C PHE A 228 -7.24 -14.56 4.35
N ASN A 229 -5.98 -14.86 4.00
CA ASN A 229 -5.60 -15.30 2.66
C ASN A 229 -6.24 -16.64 2.29
N VAL A 230 -6.24 -17.62 3.20
CA VAL A 230 -6.89 -18.93 2.95
C VAL A 230 -8.38 -18.76 2.70
N TYR A 231 -9.04 -17.88 3.47
CA TYR A 231 -10.45 -17.60 3.26
C TYR A 231 -10.69 -16.92 1.91
N VAL A 232 -9.92 -15.89 1.53
CA VAL A 232 -10.00 -15.26 0.21
C VAL A 232 -9.85 -16.30 -0.91
N GLU A 233 -8.86 -17.17 -0.85
CA GLU A 233 -8.61 -18.21 -1.88
C GLU A 233 -9.76 -19.23 -1.96
N ARG A 234 -10.29 -19.69 -0.82
CA ARG A 234 -11.48 -20.54 -0.80
C ARG A 234 -12.65 -19.85 -1.51
N ARG A 235 -12.83 -18.56 -1.27
CA ARG A 235 -13.98 -17.82 -1.80
C ARG A 235 -13.86 -17.57 -3.30
N LYS A 236 -12.66 -17.26 -3.81
CA LYS A 236 -12.36 -17.27 -5.26
C LYS A 236 -12.73 -18.61 -5.90
N PHE A 237 -12.45 -19.73 -5.23
CA PHE A 237 -12.79 -21.05 -5.76
C PHE A 237 -14.30 -21.30 -5.80
N GLU A 238 -15.05 -20.92 -4.76
CA GLU A 238 -16.53 -20.99 -4.77
C GLU A 238 -17.13 -20.13 -5.88
N GLU A 239 -16.56 -18.96 -6.11
CA GLU A 239 -16.98 -18.04 -7.17
C GLU A 239 -16.80 -18.62 -8.57
N ARG A 240 -15.64 -19.22 -8.86
CA ARG A 240 -15.41 -19.89 -10.15
C ARG A 240 -16.44 -21.00 -10.40
N LYS A 241 -16.89 -21.70 -9.36
CA LYS A 241 -17.97 -22.70 -9.49
C LYS A 241 -19.33 -22.07 -9.77
N ARG A 242 -19.64 -20.92 -9.15
CA ARG A 242 -20.85 -20.15 -9.48
C ARG A 242 -20.85 -19.74 -10.94
N PHE A 243 -19.73 -19.22 -11.44
CA PHE A 243 -19.63 -18.77 -12.84
C PHE A 243 -19.91 -19.90 -13.83
N ASN A 244 -19.34 -21.09 -13.61
CA ASN A 244 -19.66 -22.27 -14.41
C ASN A 244 -21.15 -22.69 -14.30
N ALA A 245 -21.76 -22.53 -13.13
CA ALA A 245 -23.19 -22.80 -12.95
C ALA A 245 -24.09 -21.78 -13.67
N GLU A 246 -23.69 -20.51 -13.70
CA GLU A 246 -24.37 -19.45 -14.44
C GLU A 246 -24.32 -19.70 -15.95
N ASP A 247 -23.16 -20.12 -16.46
CA ASP A 247 -22.95 -20.52 -17.86
C ASP A 247 -23.85 -21.70 -18.27
N THR A 248 -23.87 -22.74 -17.43
CA THR A 248 -24.70 -23.94 -17.66
C THR A 248 -26.19 -23.76 -17.28
N LYS A 249 -26.60 -22.55 -16.86
CA LYS A 249 -27.95 -22.21 -16.38
C LYS A 249 -28.47 -23.15 -15.29
N ASN A 250 -27.58 -23.68 -14.46
CA ASN A 250 -27.91 -24.61 -13.38
C ASN A 250 -28.35 -23.82 -12.13
N ALA A 251 -29.66 -23.60 -11.99
CA ALA A 251 -30.23 -22.81 -10.90
C ALA A 251 -29.89 -23.33 -9.49
N GLU A 252 -29.72 -24.65 -9.31
CA GLU A 252 -29.35 -25.25 -8.02
C GLU A 252 -27.92 -24.88 -7.64
N GLU A 253 -26.97 -25.07 -8.58
CA GLU A 253 -25.55 -24.78 -8.35
C GLU A 253 -25.28 -23.26 -8.28
N ILE A 254 -26.03 -22.45 -9.04
CA ILE A 254 -26.03 -20.98 -8.88
C ILE A 254 -26.44 -20.63 -7.46
N ASN A 255 -27.54 -21.19 -6.95
CA ASN A 255 -28.03 -20.88 -5.59
C ASN A 255 -27.06 -21.39 -4.51
N LYS A 256 -26.45 -22.56 -4.73
CA LYS A 256 -25.46 -23.17 -3.84
C LYS A 256 -24.16 -22.36 -3.75
N TYR A 257 -23.69 -21.79 -4.86
CA TYR A 257 -22.46 -21.00 -4.93
C TYR A 257 -22.69 -19.48 -4.97
N ARG A 258 -23.95 -19.04 -4.84
CA ARG A 258 -24.39 -17.63 -4.85
C ARG A 258 -23.68 -16.73 -3.87
N TRP A 259 -23.10 -17.30 -2.83
CA TRP A 259 -22.61 -16.58 -1.66
C TRP A 259 -21.37 -15.72 -1.91
N PHE A 260 -20.78 -15.72 -3.11
CA PHE A 260 -19.66 -14.83 -3.41
C PHE A 260 -19.91 -14.01 -4.68
N ASP A 261 -20.56 -12.87 -4.47
CA ASP A 261 -20.13 -11.65 -5.13
C ASP A 261 -19.31 -10.87 -4.09
N PHE A 262 -17.97 -10.81 -4.25
CA PHE A 262 -17.14 -10.06 -3.30
C PHE A 262 -17.53 -8.58 -3.34
N GLU A 263 -18.27 -8.16 -2.33
CA GLU A 263 -18.59 -6.76 -2.14
C GLU A 263 -17.31 -5.99 -1.74
N PRO A 264 -17.11 -4.76 -2.24
CA PRO A 264 -16.03 -3.89 -1.81
C PRO A 264 -15.95 -3.80 -0.28
N CYS A 265 -14.76 -4.00 0.27
CA CYS A 265 -14.51 -4.01 1.71
C CYS A 265 -13.48 -2.96 2.10
N TYR A 266 -13.68 -2.34 3.26
CA TYR A 266 -12.67 -1.53 3.94
C TYR A 266 -12.40 -2.09 5.34
N PHE A 267 -11.13 -2.26 5.68
CA PHE A 267 -10.68 -2.78 6.97
C PHE A 267 -9.86 -1.72 7.73
N PRO A 268 -10.40 -1.11 8.80
CA PRO A 268 -9.77 0.02 9.47
C PRO A 268 -8.61 -0.35 10.41
N ASN A 269 -7.78 0.63 10.73
CA ASN A 269 -6.81 0.63 11.83
C ASN A 269 -5.84 -0.55 11.77
N LYS A 270 -5.82 -1.39 12.81
CA LYS A 270 -4.96 -2.58 12.96
C LYS A 270 -5.19 -3.67 11.90
N GLN A 271 -6.08 -3.44 10.95
CA GLN A 271 -6.30 -4.30 9.79
C GLN A 271 -5.65 -3.73 8.51
N GLY A 272 -4.93 -2.61 8.61
CA GLY A 272 -4.06 -2.06 7.57
C GLY A 272 -4.67 -0.94 6.74
N ASN A 273 -5.77 -0.33 7.20
CA ASN A 273 -6.57 0.63 6.42
C ASN A 273 -6.72 0.14 4.97
N LEU A 274 -7.20 -1.10 4.85
CA LEU A 274 -7.17 -1.86 3.61
C LEU A 274 -8.49 -1.72 2.87
N PHE A 275 -8.45 -1.14 1.68
CA PHE A 275 -9.46 -1.27 0.66
C PHE A 275 -9.19 -2.55 -0.14
N LEU A 276 -10.14 -3.48 -0.11
CA LEU A 276 -10.08 -4.74 -0.84
C LEU A 276 -11.25 -4.78 -1.81
N ILE A 277 -10.99 -4.98 -3.11
CA ILE A 277 -12.02 -4.99 -4.17
C ILE A 277 -11.66 -5.95 -5.32
N LYS A 278 -12.62 -6.18 -6.23
CA LYS A 278 -12.35 -6.72 -7.58
C LYS A 278 -12.12 -5.55 -8.54
N GLN A 279 -10.96 -5.46 -9.21
CA GLN A 279 -10.68 -4.29 -10.04
C GLN A 279 -11.10 -4.49 -11.49
N LYS A 280 -10.84 -5.67 -12.10
CA LYS A 280 -11.05 -5.94 -13.53
C LYS A 280 -11.59 -7.35 -13.79
N TYR A 281 -12.79 -7.44 -14.33
CA TYR A 281 -13.34 -8.67 -14.92
C TYR A 281 -14.17 -8.31 -16.16
N ASP A 282 -14.02 -9.10 -17.22
CA ASP A 282 -14.84 -9.01 -18.43
C ASP A 282 -16.06 -9.89 -18.23
N TRP A 283 -17.20 -9.46 -18.74
CA TRP A 283 -18.42 -10.26 -18.73
C TRP A 283 -18.75 -10.71 -20.16
N TYR A 284 -18.60 -12.01 -20.43
CA TYR A 284 -18.97 -12.61 -21.71
C TYR A 284 -20.42 -13.11 -21.63
N LYS A 285 -21.26 -12.69 -22.57
CA LYS A 285 -22.72 -12.92 -22.53
C LYS A 285 -23.11 -14.41 -22.50
N ASP A 286 -22.29 -15.26 -23.10
CA ASP A 286 -22.51 -16.70 -23.26
C ASP A 286 -21.48 -17.57 -22.51
N GLU A 287 -20.59 -16.96 -21.71
CA GLU A 287 -19.53 -17.69 -20.99
C GLU A 287 -19.35 -17.18 -19.53
N GLY A 288 -19.92 -16.03 -19.16
CA GLY A 288 -19.86 -15.45 -17.82
C GLY A 288 -18.63 -14.54 -17.59
N PRO A 289 -18.30 -14.21 -16.32
CA PRO A 289 -17.19 -13.32 -16.01
C PRO A 289 -15.84 -14.02 -16.16
N PHE A 290 -15.01 -13.48 -17.05
CA PHE A 290 -13.61 -13.88 -17.21
C PHE A 290 -12.69 -12.80 -16.65
N MET A 291 -11.62 -13.27 -16.04
CA MET A 291 -10.54 -12.42 -15.61
C MET A 291 -9.85 -11.83 -16.86
N ILE A 292 -9.96 -10.51 -17.08
CA ILE A 292 -9.37 -9.82 -18.25
C ILE A 292 -7.86 -9.98 -18.25
N ASN A 293 -7.27 -9.91 -17.06
CA ASN A 293 -5.85 -10.05 -16.83
C ASN A 293 -5.64 -10.96 -15.61
N PRO A 294 -4.94 -12.10 -15.75
CA PRO A 294 -4.69 -13.00 -14.62
C PRO A 294 -3.96 -12.34 -13.45
N ASP A 295 -3.37 -11.16 -13.68
CA ASP A 295 -2.66 -10.42 -12.67
C ASP A 295 -3.13 -8.95 -12.57
N GLU A 296 -3.98 -8.66 -11.59
CA GLU A 296 -4.39 -7.29 -11.26
C GLU A 296 -3.30 -6.51 -10.48
N HIS A 297 -2.14 -7.12 -10.22
CA HIS A 297 -1.07 -6.53 -9.43
C HIS A 297 -0.56 -5.19 -10.00
N ASN A 298 -0.36 -5.12 -11.32
CA ASN A 298 0.20 -3.94 -11.99
C ASN A 298 -0.86 -2.89 -12.39
N ASN A 299 -2.07 -2.95 -11.82
CA ASN A 299 -3.14 -2.00 -12.14
C ASN A 299 -2.99 -0.68 -11.37
N LEU A 300 -2.06 0.15 -11.84
CA LEU A 300 -1.58 1.35 -11.15
C LEU A 300 -2.23 2.64 -11.65
N HIS A 301 -2.88 2.57 -12.80
CA HIS A 301 -3.60 3.70 -13.39
C HIS A 301 -4.91 3.90 -12.65
N TYR A 302 -5.16 5.15 -12.29
CA TYR A 302 -6.40 5.56 -11.65
C TYR A 302 -7.50 5.81 -12.69
N ASN A 303 -7.14 6.16 -13.93
CA ASN A 303 -8.07 6.42 -15.04
C ASN A 303 -8.10 5.29 -16.08
N ASP A 304 -8.28 4.05 -15.65
CA ASP A 304 -8.32 2.89 -16.55
C ASP A 304 -9.75 2.53 -16.98
N SER A 305 -10.01 2.59 -18.30
CA SER A 305 -11.34 2.36 -18.89
C SER A 305 -11.87 0.93 -18.70
N ASN A 306 -10.97 -0.03 -18.49
CA ASN A 306 -11.30 -1.45 -18.33
C ASN A 306 -11.59 -1.80 -16.86
N GLN A 307 -11.57 -0.82 -15.95
CA GLN A 307 -11.99 -1.02 -14.56
C GLN A 307 -13.50 -1.25 -14.46
N THR A 308 -13.86 -2.19 -13.59
CA THR A 308 -15.23 -2.41 -13.12
C THR A 308 -15.72 -1.18 -12.34
N ASN A 309 -17.03 -1.10 -12.07
CA ASN A 309 -17.57 -0.04 -11.20
C ASN A 309 -16.89 0.00 -9.83
N HIS A 310 -16.55 -1.17 -9.27
CA HIS A 310 -15.80 -1.26 -8.01
C HIS A 310 -14.35 -0.79 -8.17
N GLY A 311 -13.68 -1.18 -9.26
CA GLY A 311 -12.36 -0.68 -9.65
C GLY A 311 -12.29 0.84 -9.67
N ARG A 312 -13.27 1.49 -10.30
CA ARG A 312 -13.35 2.96 -10.37
C ARG A 312 -13.56 3.62 -9.01
N ILE A 313 -14.34 3.02 -8.11
CA ILE A 313 -14.50 3.54 -6.74
C ILE A 313 -13.16 3.50 -5.99
N MET A 314 -12.40 2.41 -6.13
CA MET A 314 -11.10 2.30 -5.48
C MET A 314 -10.10 3.32 -6.04
N ALA A 315 -10.06 3.48 -7.36
CA ALA A 315 -9.25 4.50 -8.00
C ALA A 315 -9.64 5.90 -7.52
N HIS A 316 -10.94 6.22 -7.48
CA HIS A 316 -11.47 7.50 -6.99
C HIS A 316 -11.03 7.79 -5.55
N PHE A 317 -11.15 6.82 -4.65
CA PHE A 317 -10.71 6.99 -3.26
C PHE A 317 -9.19 7.14 -3.15
N ALA A 318 -8.41 6.34 -3.87
CA ALA A 318 -6.96 6.46 -3.86
C ALA A 318 -6.49 7.83 -4.40
N GLN A 319 -7.12 8.34 -5.47
CA GLN A 319 -6.86 9.68 -6.00
C GLN A 319 -7.21 10.76 -4.97
N THR A 320 -8.43 10.69 -4.44
CA THR A 320 -8.98 11.73 -3.57
C THR A 320 -8.21 11.82 -2.25
N ILE A 321 -7.83 10.67 -1.67
CA ILE A 321 -7.01 10.62 -0.47
C ILE A 321 -5.64 11.26 -0.71
N LEU A 322 -4.94 10.89 -1.79
CA LEU A 322 -3.62 11.44 -2.08
C LEU A 322 -3.70 12.95 -2.34
N ARG A 323 -4.67 13.40 -3.15
CA ARG A 323 -4.90 14.81 -3.45
C ARG A 323 -5.18 15.62 -2.19
N ASN A 324 -6.09 15.15 -1.34
CA ASN A 324 -6.43 15.84 -0.10
C ASN A 324 -5.27 15.83 0.90
N GLY A 325 -4.47 14.76 0.92
CA GLY A 325 -3.21 14.70 1.67
C GLY A 325 -2.20 15.75 1.21
N ILE A 326 -2.03 15.94 -0.11
CA ILE A 326 -1.15 16.96 -0.68
C ILE A 326 -1.68 18.37 -0.40
N LYS A 327 -2.98 18.62 -0.55
CA LYS A 327 -3.60 19.91 -0.18
C LYS A 327 -3.34 20.26 1.28
N ASN A 328 -3.55 19.30 2.18
CA ASN A 328 -3.21 19.46 3.59
C ASN A 328 -1.71 19.71 3.84
N SER A 329 -0.82 19.09 3.05
CA SER A 329 0.62 19.37 3.09
C SER A 329 0.95 20.81 2.66
N LEU A 330 0.26 21.35 1.66
CA LEU A 330 0.44 22.73 1.16
C LEU A 330 -0.02 23.80 2.17
N GLU A 331 -0.87 23.43 3.12
CA GLU A 331 -1.32 24.33 4.19
C GLU A 331 -0.32 24.40 5.37
N GLN A 332 0.75 23.59 5.38
CA GLN A 332 1.78 23.60 6.43
C GLN A 332 2.68 24.84 6.35
N LYS A 333 2.17 25.97 6.86
CA LYS A 333 2.86 27.27 6.96
C LYS A 333 3.28 27.52 8.41
N GLU A 334 2.77 28.59 9.02
CA GLU A 334 3.13 29.02 10.38
C GLU A 334 2.63 28.05 11.46
N THR A 335 1.38 27.60 11.33
CA THR A 335 0.72 26.69 12.28
C THR A 335 0.69 25.28 11.74
N PHE A 336 1.02 24.29 12.58
CA PHE A 336 0.86 22.89 12.22
C PHE A 336 -0.63 22.54 12.06
N ILE A 337 -0.96 21.88 10.94
CA ILE A 337 -2.31 21.37 10.67
C ILE A 337 -2.22 19.84 10.57
N PRO A 338 -2.90 19.08 11.43
CA PRO A 338 -2.79 17.62 11.43
C PRO A 338 -3.36 17.00 10.16
N LEU A 339 -2.79 15.87 9.75
CA LEU A 339 -3.33 15.01 8.70
C LEU A 339 -4.77 14.59 9.05
N PRO A 340 -5.76 14.86 8.17
CA PRO A 340 -7.14 14.46 8.42
C PRO A 340 -7.32 12.94 8.54
N PRO A 341 -8.35 12.48 9.24
CA PRO A 341 -8.73 11.06 9.22
C PRO A 341 -9.24 10.63 7.83
N ILE A 342 -9.21 9.32 7.57
CA ILE A 342 -9.49 8.74 6.23
C ILE A 342 -10.89 9.09 5.71
N ASP A 343 -11.89 9.14 6.59
CA ASP A 343 -13.27 9.50 6.25
C ASP A 343 -13.40 10.94 5.72
N LYS A 344 -12.45 11.82 6.05
CA LYS A 344 -12.33 13.16 5.46
C LYS A 344 -11.49 13.15 4.19
N LEU A 345 -10.43 12.36 4.15
CA LEU A 345 -9.54 12.26 2.99
C LEU A 345 -10.22 11.66 1.76
N ILE A 346 -11.25 10.83 1.90
CA ILE A 346 -11.98 10.25 0.75
C ILE A 346 -12.96 11.20 0.07
N LEU A 347 -13.24 12.37 0.65
CA LEU A 347 -14.26 13.28 0.14
C LEU A 347 -13.69 14.16 -0.98
N SER A 348 -14.35 14.19 -2.14
CA SER A 348 -13.90 15.04 -3.25
C SER A 348 -14.17 16.52 -2.99
N ASP A 349 -13.62 17.41 -3.82
CA ASP A 349 -13.94 18.84 -3.72
C ASP A 349 -15.38 19.16 -4.14
N ASN A 350 -16.14 18.18 -4.68
CA ASN A 350 -17.52 18.35 -5.09
C ASN A 350 -18.48 17.98 -3.95
N PRO A 351 -19.13 18.95 -3.28
CA PRO A 351 -20.01 18.67 -2.14
C PRO A 351 -21.22 17.81 -2.51
N GLN A 352 -21.64 17.82 -3.78
CA GLN A 352 -22.75 16.98 -4.26
C GLN A 352 -22.39 15.48 -4.27
N MET A 353 -21.09 15.15 -4.26
CA MET A 353 -20.59 13.77 -4.22
C MET A 353 -20.37 13.26 -2.80
N HIS A 354 -20.27 14.14 -1.79
CA HIS A 354 -19.93 13.77 -0.41
C HIS A 354 -20.87 12.73 0.18
N ASP A 355 -22.18 12.86 -0.05
CA ASP A 355 -23.17 11.89 0.43
C ASP A 355 -22.95 10.50 -0.20
N LYS A 356 -22.65 10.45 -1.50
CA LYS A 356 -22.38 9.19 -2.22
C LYS A 356 -21.08 8.56 -1.74
N GLU A 357 -20.02 9.35 -1.58
CA GLU A 357 -18.70 8.90 -1.10
C GLU A 357 -18.79 8.37 0.32
N THR A 358 -19.47 9.09 1.20
CA THR A 358 -19.70 8.70 2.61
C THR A 358 -20.52 7.42 2.70
N LYS A 359 -21.58 7.28 1.89
CA LYS A 359 -22.39 6.06 1.81
C LYS A 359 -21.57 4.88 1.29
N ALA A 360 -20.79 5.07 0.23
CA ALA A 360 -19.93 4.03 -0.32
C ALA A 360 -18.89 3.56 0.71
N PHE A 361 -18.19 4.50 1.37
CA PHE A 361 -17.20 4.17 2.39
C PHE A 361 -17.80 3.48 3.63
N SER A 362 -18.95 3.97 4.10
CA SER A 362 -19.70 3.33 5.20
C SER A 362 -20.08 1.90 4.84
N LYS A 363 -20.63 1.68 3.64
CA LYS A 363 -20.99 0.36 3.14
C LYS A 363 -19.77 -0.56 3.04
N MET A 364 -18.65 -0.07 2.52
CA MET A 364 -17.39 -0.84 2.48
C MET A 364 -16.90 -1.23 3.87
N SER A 365 -17.03 -0.32 4.84
CA SER A 365 -16.66 -0.58 6.24
C SER A 365 -17.54 -1.64 6.89
N GLU A 366 -18.85 -1.63 6.61
CA GLU A 366 -19.79 -2.67 7.06
C GLU A 366 -19.46 -4.04 6.44
N ASN A 367 -19.20 -4.05 5.13
CA ASN A 367 -18.81 -5.27 4.41
C ASN A 367 -17.51 -5.85 4.97
N GLY A 368 -16.50 -5.01 5.26
CA GLY A 368 -15.25 -5.43 5.88
C GLY A 368 -15.43 -6.05 7.27
N LYS A 369 -16.33 -5.49 8.10
CA LYS A 369 -16.69 -6.09 9.41
C LYS A 369 -17.33 -7.46 9.23
N LYS A 370 -18.29 -7.58 8.32
CA LYS A 370 -18.95 -8.86 8.01
C LYS A 370 -17.95 -9.90 7.52
N PHE A 371 -17.11 -9.53 6.55
CA PHE A 371 -16.05 -10.38 6.02
C PHE A 371 -15.11 -10.88 7.12
N ARG A 372 -14.74 -10.01 8.07
CA ARG A 372 -13.89 -10.41 9.18
C ARG A 372 -14.53 -11.47 10.07
N THR A 373 -15.82 -11.32 10.38
CA THR A 373 -16.58 -12.33 11.14
C THR A 373 -16.58 -13.67 10.42
N GLU A 374 -16.75 -13.66 9.10
CA GLU A 374 -16.70 -14.89 8.28
C GLU A 374 -15.33 -15.56 8.31
N VAL A 375 -14.23 -14.79 8.22
CA VAL A 375 -12.86 -15.31 8.36
C VAL A 375 -12.65 -15.96 9.72
N CYS A 376 -13.09 -15.31 10.80
CA CYS A 376 -12.97 -15.85 12.17
C CYS A 376 -13.75 -17.16 12.33
N ASN A 377 -15.01 -17.20 11.88
CA ASN A 377 -15.83 -18.42 11.93
C ASN A 377 -15.22 -19.55 11.12
N TYR A 378 -14.65 -19.24 9.95
CA TYR A 378 -13.96 -20.23 9.13
C TYR A 378 -12.73 -20.82 9.85
N ALA A 379 -11.92 -19.97 10.47
CA ALA A 379 -10.75 -20.41 11.23
C ALA A 379 -11.15 -21.32 12.41
N LEU A 380 -12.16 -20.93 13.20
CA LEU A 380 -12.65 -21.71 14.33
C LEU A 380 -13.15 -23.10 13.91
N ASN A 381 -13.95 -23.16 12.84
CA ASN A 381 -14.48 -24.43 12.34
C ASN A 381 -13.37 -25.38 11.87
N ARG A 382 -12.31 -24.86 11.23
CA ARG A 382 -11.17 -25.67 10.78
C ARG A 382 -10.35 -26.22 11.95
N ILE A 383 -10.12 -25.42 12.99
CA ILE A 383 -9.40 -25.85 14.19
C ILE A 383 -10.18 -26.95 14.92
N SER A 384 -11.50 -26.82 15.04
CA SER A 384 -12.35 -27.84 15.66
C SER A 384 -12.30 -29.17 14.90
N ILE A 385 -12.37 -29.14 13.57
CA ILE A 385 -12.27 -30.34 12.73
C ILE A 385 -10.89 -31.01 12.86
N SER A 386 -9.80 -30.25 12.95
CA SER A 386 -8.47 -30.83 13.14
C SER A 386 -8.31 -31.54 14.49
N LYS A 387 -8.95 -31.03 15.55
CA LYS A 387 -8.91 -31.68 16.88
C LYS A 387 -9.69 -32.99 16.90
N GLN A 388 -10.87 -33.02 16.28
CA GLN A 388 -11.71 -34.23 16.17
C GLN A 388 -11.09 -35.36 15.32
N LYS A 389 -10.10 -35.06 14.46
CA LYS A 389 -9.38 -36.07 13.67
C LYS A 389 -8.09 -36.56 14.34
N ALA A 390 -7.66 -35.91 15.42
CA ALA A 390 -6.47 -36.27 16.19
C ALA A 390 -6.81 -37.08 17.45
N GLU A 391 -8.09 -37.14 17.80
CA GLU A 391 -8.71 -38.11 18.71
C GLU A 391 -9.17 -39.34 17.91
#